data_AF-A0A0F4LM87-F1
#
_entry.id   AF-A0A0F4LM87-F1
#
_cell.length_a   1.000
_cell.length_b   1.000
_cell.length_c   1.000
_cell.angle_alpha   90.00
_cell.angle_beta   90.00
_cell.angle_gamma   90.00
#
_symmetry.space_group_name_H-M   'P 1'
#
loop_
_entity.id
_entity.type
_entity.pdbx_description
1 polymer ?
#
loop_
_entity_poly.entity_id
_entity_poly.type
_entity_poly.pdbx_seq_one_letter_code
_entity_poly.pdbx_strand_id
1 'polypeptide(L)'
;MGERTQLFINIEDAKGDQILGTVVHYQWGYGTVMLESALDIATNMGVIGNDGYGKGAEQKSYESALFKLLKNNCGCKKPDLTYALRNSIDKNIGCSGELNVTTFEFEQAVQEPVHDFQKEPCDLISVVDPVLVVKRAYKAKYENFFNQCDNNDGLMFINMKTAESIENVNSSYWDASEIKFGFGLITGIMNPEWHPATFEQYARQDINRDDISDEFIENYKLLLKKYEIEMLSPDELYSRKQDVKQLIKE
;
A
#
# COMPACT_ATOMS: atom_id res chain seq x y z
N MET A 1 0.55 -6.99 -21.88
CA MET A 1 1.39 -6.45 -20.81
C MET A 1 0.93 -5.01 -20.65
N GLY A 2 0.05 -4.76 -19.70
CA GLY A 2 -0.55 -3.43 -19.49
C GLY A 2 0.13 -2.77 -18.31
N GLU A 3 0.61 -1.55 -18.54
CA GLU A 3 1.17 -0.60 -17.56
C GLU A 3 0.17 -0.38 -16.40
N ARG A 4 0.72 -0.17 -15.21
CA ARG A 4 -0.07 -0.21 -13.96
C ARG A 4 0.12 1.12 -13.25
N THR A 5 -0.96 1.73 -12.74
CA THR A 5 -0.81 2.78 -11.72
C THR A 5 -0.86 2.15 -10.33
N GLN A 6 -0.30 2.85 -9.35
CA GLN A 6 -0.19 2.37 -7.99
C GLN A 6 -0.74 3.35 -6.98
N LEU A 7 -1.54 2.77 -6.08
CA LEU A 7 -1.96 3.40 -4.84
C LEU A 7 -1.11 2.83 -3.70
N PHE A 8 -0.24 3.67 -3.14
CA PHE A 8 0.49 3.32 -1.93
C PHE A 8 -0.30 3.73 -0.69
N ILE A 9 -0.48 2.79 0.23
CA ILE A 9 -1.20 3.01 1.47
C ILE A 9 -0.25 2.79 2.63
N ASN A 10 -0.03 3.84 3.40
CA ASN A 10 0.80 3.85 4.60
C ASN A 10 -0.07 4.11 5.83
N ILE A 11 0.02 3.23 6.82
CA ILE A 11 -0.70 3.32 8.08
C ILE A 11 0.33 3.40 9.21
N GLU A 12 0.28 4.49 9.94
CA GLU A 12 1.19 4.85 11.03
C GLU A 12 0.46 4.88 12.36
N ASP A 13 1.20 4.65 13.44
CA ASP A 13 0.70 4.91 14.78
C ASP A 13 0.89 6.39 15.19
N ALA A 14 0.46 6.75 16.40
CA ALA A 14 0.60 8.12 16.91
C ALA A 14 2.05 8.66 16.91
N LYS A 15 3.04 7.77 17.02
CA LYS A 15 4.48 8.09 17.06
C LYS A 15 5.11 8.13 15.66
N GLY A 16 4.37 7.79 14.61
CA GLY A 16 4.88 7.69 13.24
C GLY A 16 5.48 6.32 12.91
N ASP A 17 5.35 5.32 13.79
CA ASP A 17 5.80 3.97 13.49
C ASP A 17 4.85 3.32 12.47
N GLN A 18 5.40 2.83 11.35
CA GLN A 18 4.59 2.15 10.34
C GLN A 18 4.01 0.83 10.87
N ILE A 19 2.68 0.78 10.93
CA ILE A 19 1.88 -0.42 11.19
C ILE A 19 1.86 -1.27 9.91
N LEU A 20 1.33 -0.71 8.81
CA LEU A 20 1.20 -1.35 7.50
C LEU A 20 1.70 -0.40 6.39
N GLY A 21 2.45 -0.94 5.43
CA GLY A 21 2.68 -0.31 4.15
C GLY A 21 2.33 -1.30 3.04
N THR A 22 1.32 -1.00 2.22
CA THR A 22 0.85 -1.89 1.15
C THR A 22 0.64 -1.11 -0.15
N VAL A 23 0.59 -1.83 -1.27
CA VAL A 23 0.36 -1.26 -2.59
C VAL A 23 -0.81 -1.97 -3.26
N VAL A 24 -1.70 -1.18 -3.86
CA VAL A 24 -2.75 -1.67 -4.77
C VAL A 24 -2.32 -1.33 -6.20
N HIS A 25 -2.39 -2.33 -7.08
CA HIS A 25 -2.09 -2.20 -8.50
C HIS A 25 -3.38 -2.03 -9.27
N TYR A 26 -3.44 -1.06 -10.18
CA TYR A 26 -4.55 -0.88 -11.10
C TYR A 26 -4.09 -1.13 -12.54
N GLN A 27 -4.91 -1.82 -13.34
CA GLN A 27 -4.67 -1.95 -14.79
C GLN A 27 -5.16 -0.71 -15.56
N TRP A 28 -4.54 -0.40 -16.71
CA TRP A 28 -4.81 0.74 -17.61
C TRP A 28 -6.25 1.26 -17.68
N GLY A 29 -6.37 2.59 -17.84
CA GLY A 29 -7.53 3.24 -18.48
C GLY A 29 -8.73 3.54 -17.57
N TYR A 30 -8.56 3.46 -16.25
CA TYR A 30 -9.65 3.67 -15.31
C TYR A 30 -9.49 4.98 -14.54
N GLY A 31 -9.43 6.09 -15.29
CA GLY A 31 -9.56 7.48 -14.86
C GLY A 31 -9.73 7.74 -13.37
N THR A 32 -10.98 7.80 -12.91
CA THR A 32 -11.34 8.17 -11.54
C THR A 32 -11.31 7.01 -10.55
N VAL A 33 -11.09 5.77 -10.99
CA VAL A 33 -11.32 4.57 -10.17
C VAL A 33 -10.30 4.43 -9.03
N MET A 34 -9.04 4.80 -9.25
CA MET A 34 -8.05 4.82 -8.16
C MET A 34 -8.43 5.90 -7.12
N LEU A 35 -8.94 7.06 -7.57
CA LEU A 35 -9.38 8.15 -6.70
C LEU A 35 -10.63 7.76 -5.89
N GLU A 36 -11.56 7.05 -6.51
CA GLU A 36 -12.77 6.50 -5.90
C GLU A 36 -12.42 5.40 -4.89
N SER A 37 -11.58 4.44 -5.28
CA SER A 37 -11.09 3.39 -4.38
C SER A 37 -10.38 3.98 -3.17
N ALA A 38 -9.55 5.02 -3.36
CA ALA A 38 -8.88 5.68 -2.26
C ALA A 38 -9.87 6.28 -1.26
N LEU A 39 -10.93 6.90 -1.75
CA LEU A 39 -12.01 7.43 -0.93
C LEU A 39 -12.78 6.32 -0.20
N ASP A 40 -13.12 5.24 -0.90
CA ASP A 40 -13.83 4.09 -0.31
C ASP A 40 -13.00 3.44 0.79
N ILE A 41 -11.70 3.21 0.55
CA ILE A 41 -10.76 2.71 1.55
C ILE A 41 -10.71 3.66 2.75
N ALA A 42 -10.48 4.96 2.54
CA ALA A 42 -10.35 5.93 3.62
C ALA A 42 -11.60 6.03 4.51
N THR A 43 -12.80 5.87 3.92
CA THR A 43 -14.08 6.09 4.62
C THR A 43 -14.73 4.82 5.17
N ASN A 44 -14.32 3.63 4.71
CA ASN A 44 -14.98 2.36 5.08
C ASN A 44 -14.08 1.38 5.84
N MET A 45 -12.85 1.76 6.22
CA MET A 45 -11.94 0.90 6.99
C MET A 45 -12.31 0.72 8.47
N GLY A 46 -13.33 1.43 8.99
CA GLY A 46 -13.63 1.52 10.43
C GLY A 46 -13.80 0.17 11.14
N VAL A 47 -14.40 -0.83 10.50
CA VAL A 47 -14.46 -2.19 11.06
C VAL A 47 -13.40 -3.05 10.40
N ILE A 48 -12.36 -3.38 11.16
CA ILE A 48 -11.36 -4.34 10.72
C ILE A 48 -11.86 -5.74 11.07
N GLY A 49 -12.70 -6.27 10.18
CA GLY A 49 -13.24 -7.61 10.33
C GLY A 49 -12.16 -8.67 10.17
N ASN A 50 -11.93 -9.43 11.22
CA ASN A 50 -11.20 -10.70 11.21
C ASN A 50 -12.09 -11.82 10.62
N ASP A 51 -12.79 -11.51 9.54
CA ASP A 51 -13.86 -12.33 8.96
C ASP A 51 -13.24 -13.52 8.24
N GLY A 52 -12.93 -14.54 9.03
CA GLY A 52 -12.10 -15.67 8.61
C GLY A 52 -11.50 -16.42 9.79
N TYR A 53 -11.36 -15.75 10.95
CA TYR A 53 -10.70 -16.33 12.10
C TYR A 53 -11.41 -17.60 12.58
N GLY A 54 -10.67 -18.70 12.48
CA GLY A 54 -10.92 -19.86 13.30
C GLY A 54 -12.18 -20.67 13.04
N LYS A 55 -12.70 -20.70 11.80
CA LYS A 55 -13.78 -21.65 11.46
C LYS A 55 -13.30 -23.12 11.50
N GLY A 56 -11.99 -23.36 11.34
CA GLY A 56 -11.36 -24.69 11.45
C GLY A 56 -9.93 -24.67 12.01
N ALA A 57 -9.42 -25.83 12.44
CA ALA A 57 -8.07 -25.97 13.02
C ALA A 57 -6.96 -25.66 12.00
N GLU A 58 -7.16 -26.04 10.74
CA GLU A 58 -6.23 -25.79 9.63
C GLU A 58 -6.04 -24.29 9.38
N GLN A 59 -7.14 -23.54 9.33
CA GLN A 59 -7.11 -22.09 9.14
C GLN A 59 -6.38 -21.36 10.28
N LYS A 60 -6.60 -21.78 11.55
CA LYS A 60 -5.85 -21.24 12.70
C LYS A 60 -4.36 -21.53 12.61
N SER A 61 -3.99 -22.71 12.12
CA SER A 61 -2.59 -23.10 11.94
C SER A 61 -1.91 -22.24 10.87
N TYR A 62 -2.59 -22.03 9.75
CA TYR A 62 -2.12 -21.14 8.68
C TYR A 62 -1.95 -19.70 9.16
N GLU A 63 -2.95 -19.13 9.83
CA GLU A 63 -2.89 -17.77 10.39
C GLU A 63 -1.74 -17.62 11.40
N SER A 64 -1.55 -18.61 12.27
CA SER A 64 -0.43 -18.62 13.22
C SER A 64 0.93 -18.59 12.51
N ALA A 65 1.06 -19.33 11.41
CA ALA A 65 2.28 -19.34 10.61
C ALA A 65 2.49 -18.01 9.87
N LEU A 66 1.43 -17.44 9.30
CA LEU A 66 1.45 -16.12 8.68
C LEU A 66 1.87 -15.03 9.68
N PHE A 67 1.31 -15.02 10.89
CA PHE A 67 1.67 -14.02 11.90
C PHE A 67 3.13 -14.17 12.36
N LYS A 68 3.64 -15.39 12.43
CA LYS A 68 5.08 -15.63 12.67
C LYS A 68 5.94 -15.08 11.54
N LEU A 69 5.55 -15.32 10.28
CA LEU A 69 6.24 -14.78 9.09
C LEU A 69 6.24 -13.24 9.10
N LEU A 70 5.08 -12.61 9.32
CA LEU A 70 4.97 -11.16 9.40
C LEU A 70 5.79 -10.57 10.55
N LYS A 71 5.83 -11.24 11.71
CA LYS A 71 6.64 -10.79 12.85
C LYS A 71 8.14 -10.93 12.58
N ASN A 72 8.58 -12.13 12.21
CA ASN A 72 9.99 -12.49 12.19
C ASN A 72 10.70 -12.03 10.92
N ASN A 73 10.01 -12.04 9.78
CA ASN A 73 10.60 -11.75 8.48
C ASN A 73 10.23 -10.35 7.96
N CYS A 74 9.05 -9.83 8.33
CA CYS A 74 8.61 -8.49 7.94
C CYS A 74 8.78 -7.44 9.05
N GLY A 75 9.07 -7.84 10.29
CA GLY A 75 9.23 -6.91 11.42
C GLY A 75 7.92 -6.22 11.83
N CYS A 76 6.76 -6.83 11.55
CA CYS A 76 5.47 -6.29 11.98
C CYS A 76 5.34 -6.40 13.51
N LYS A 77 5.26 -5.26 14.20
CA LYS A 77 5.09 -5.18 15.66
C LYS A 77 3.77 -5.82 16.14
N LYS A 78 2.68 -5.62 15.38
CA LYS A 78 1.37 -6.29 15.56
C LYS A 78 0.92 -7.00 14.27
N PRO A 79 1.34 -8.25 14.04
CA PRO A 79 1.04 -9.01 12.82
C PRO A 79 -0.45 -9.20 12.53
N ASP A 80 -1.22 -9.46 13.59
CA ASP A 80 -2.67 -9.65 13.55
C ASP A 80 -3.39 -8.39 13.07
N LEU A 81 -3.08 -7.22 13.66
CA LEU A 81 -3.60 -5.93 13.22
C LEU A 81 -3.17 -5.61 11.79
N THR A 82 -1.90 -5.86 11.46
CA THR A 82 -1.33 -5.58 10.12
C THR A 82 -2.04 -6.40 9.04
N TYR A 83 -2.29 -7.68 9.31
CA TYR A 83 -3.07 -8.55 8.44
C TYR A 83 -4.52 -8.09 8.29
N ALA A 84 -5.17 -7.79 9.42
CA ALA A 84 -6.56 -7.36 9.46
C ALA A 84 -6.76 -6.04 8.66
N LEU A 85 -5.87 -5.05 8.84
CA LEU A 85 -5.89 -3.80 8.08
C LEU A 85 -5.79 -4.03 6.58
N ARG A 86 -4.87 -4.90 6.14
CA ARG A 86 -4.70 -5.21 4.72
C ARG A 86 -5.92 -5.90 4.13
N ASN A 87 -6.57 -6.80 4.87
CA ASN A 87 -7.84 -7.40 4.44
C ASN A 87 -8.98 -6.39 4.39
N SER A 88 -9.00 -5.39 5.29
CA SER A 88 -9.98 -4.30 5.24
C SER A 88 -9.78 -3.43 4.01
N ILE A 89 -8.53 -3.13 3.65
CA ILE A 89 -8.19 -2.46 2.38
C ILE A 89 -8.74 -3.29 1.20
N ASP A 90 -8.43 -4.58 1.13
CA ASP A 90 -8.84 -5.48 0.03
C ASP A 90 -10.35 -5.42 -0.25
N LYS A 91 -11.18 -5.42 0.79
CA LYS A 91 -12.65 -5.35 0.70
C LYS A 91 -13.18 -4.05 0.10
N ASN A 92 -12.38 -2.98 0.13
CA ASN A 92 -12.77 -1.63 -0.30
C ASN A 92 -12.02 -1.19 -1.57
N ILE A 93 -11.25 -2.07 -2.19
CA ILE A 93 -10.65 -1.80 -3.50
C ILE A 93 -11.76 -1.86 -4.55
N GLY A 94 -11.86 -0.81 -5.37
CA GLY A 94 -12.80 -0.76 -6.49
C GLY A 94 -12.40 -1.72 -7.62
N CYS A 95 -13.21 -1.73 -8.68
CA CYS A 95 -12.93 -2.57 -9.86
C CYS A 95 -11.51 -2.35 -10.40
N SER A 96 -10.89 -3.41 -10.92
CA SER A 96 -9.57 -3.38 -11.56
C SER A 96 -8.37 -3.08 -10.65
N GLY A 97 -8.60 -2.86 -9.35
CA GLY A 97 -7.55 -2.81 -8.34
C GLY A 97 -7.26 -4.19 -7.76
N GLU A 98 -5.99 -4.54 -7.62
CA GLU A 98 -5.56 -5.82 -7.06
C GLU A 98 -4.38 -5.61 -6.11
N LEU A 99 -4.38 -6.32 -4.99
CA LEU A 99 -3.23 -6.34 -4.10
C LEU A 99 -2.04 -7.08 -4.72
N ASN A 100 -0.84 -6.59 -4.42
CA ASN A 100 0.43 -7.01 -5.01
C ASN A 100 0.99 -8.39 -4.59
N VAL A 101 0.25 -9.18 -3.79
CA VAL A 101 0.64 -10.54 -3.42
C VAL A 101 -0.59 -11.43 -3.28
N THR A 102 -0.50 -12.65 -3.77
CA THR A 102 -1.59 -13.63 -3.77
C THR A 102 -1.42 -14.64 -2.63
N THR A 103 -2.44 -15.46 -2.39
CA THR A 103 -2.39 -16.57 -1.43
C THR A 103 -1.23 -17.54 -1.73
N PHE A 104 -0.86 -17.71 -3.01
CA PHE A 104 0.22 -18.63 -3.40
C PHE A 104 1.58 -18.21 -2.81
N GLU A 105 1.96 -16.94 -2.92
CA GLU A 105 3.25 -16.50 -2.37
C GLU A 105 3.25 -16.54 -0.83
N PHE A 106 2.10 -16.38 -0.17
CA PHE A 106 2.01 -16.60 1.27
C PHE A 106 2.21 -18.07 1.64
N GLU A 107 1.57 -18.99 0.93
CA GLU A 107 1.72 -20.42 1.17
C GLU A 107 3.18 -20.85 0.99
N GLN A 108 3.85 -20.35 -0.05
CA GLN A 108 5.28 -20.57 -0.28
C GLN A 108 6.14 -19.98 0.84
N ALA A 109 5.88 -18.73 1.25
CA ALA A 109 6.65 -18.07 2.31
C ALA A 109 6.45 -18.71 3.70
N VAL A 110 5.27 -19.29 3.95
CA VAL A 110 4.97 -20.03 5.20
C VAL A 110 5.65 -21.40 5.24
N GLN A 111 5.90 -22.03 4.09
CA GLN A 111 6.52 -23.34 3.98
C GLN A 111 8.06 -23.32 4.18
N GLU A 112 8.69 -22.15 4.33
CA GLU A 112 10.13 -22.01 4.44
C GLU A 112 10.73 -22.31 5.84
N PRO A 113 12.01 -22.77 5.91
CA PRO A 113 13.11 -22.46 5.01
C PRO A 113 13.54 -23.69 4.21
N VAL A 114 12.78 -24.10 3.20
CA VAL A 114 13.15 -25.27 2.40
C VAL A 114 13.03 -24.95 0.94
N HIS A 115 13.82 -23.99 0.48
CA HIS A 115 14.60 -24.22 -0.72
C HIS A 115 15.95 -23.51 -0.61
N ASP A 116 17.01 -24.30 -0.44
CA ASP A 116 18.27 -24.08 -1.15
C ASP A 116 17.96 -24.14 -2.66
N PHE A 117 17.15 -23.22 -3.20
CA PHE A 117 17.15 -22.94 -4.64
C PHE A 117 18.47 -22.26 -4.89
N GLN A 118 19.49 -23.10 -5.00
CA GLN A 118 20.72 -22.92 -5.71
C GLN A 118 21.15 -21.46 -5.80
N LYS A 119 22.17 -21.15 -5.00
CA LYS A 119 23.25 -20.22 -5.39
C LYS A 119 23.95 -20.66 -6.69
N GLU A 120 23.23 -21.15 -7.68
CA GLU A 120 23.73 -21.31 -9.04
C GLU A 120 23.29 -20.07 -9.82
N PRO A 121 24.24 -19.32 -10.39
CA PRO A 121 23.96 -18.14 -11.20
C PRO A 121 23.38 -18.61 -12.53
N CYS A 122 22.08 -18.92 -12.56
CA CYS A 122 21.34 -19.02 -13.80
C CYS A 122 20.74 -17.65 -14.11
N ASP A 123 21.50 -16.88 -14.89
CA ASP A 123 21.30 -15.50 -15.34
C ASP A 123 20.00 -15.21 -16.14
N LEU A 124 18.93 -16.01 -16.04
CA LEU A 124 17.81 -15.89 -16.99
C LEU A 124 16.38 -15.86 -16.41
N ILE A 125 16.15 -16.16 -15.13
CA ILE A 125 14.85 -15.92 -14.48
C ILE A 125 15.13 -15.59 -13.01
N SER A 126 14.87 -14.36 -12.56
CA SER A 126 15.03 -13.98 -11.16
C SER A 126 14.09 -14.84 -10.30
N VAL A 127 14.63 -15.81 -9.56
CA VAL A 127 13.85 -16.51 -8.53
C VAL A 127 13.48 -15.46 -7.49
N VAL A 128 12.21 -15.07 -7.44
CA VAL A 128 11.73 -14.08 -6.50
C VAL A 128 11.47 -14.79 -5.17
N ASP A 129 12.25 -14.47 -4.16
CA ASP A 129 12.07 -14.95 -2.78
C ASP A 129 10.64 -14.61 -2.30
N PRO A 130 9.80 -15.62 -1.99
CA PRO A 130 8.43 -15.42 -1.51
C PRO A 130 8.35 -14.56 -0.25
N VAL A 131 9.32 -14.68 0.66
CA VAL A 131 9.41 -13.87 1.88
C VAL A 131 9.65 -12.40 1.52
N LEU A 132 10.47 -12.11 0.52
CA LEU A 132 10.67 -10.74 0.04
C LEU A 132 9.40 -10.18 -0.62
N VAL A 133 8.64 -11.00 -1.35
CA VAL A 133 7.33 -10.57 -1.90
C VAL A 133 6.37 -10.19 -0.77
N VAL A 134 6.22 -11.06 0.23
CA VAL A 134 5.38 -10.78 1.41
C VAL A 134 5.86 -9.53 2.14
N LYS A 135 7.18 -9.37 2.33
CA LYS A 135 7.73 -8.17 2.97
C LYS A 135 7.39 -6.89 2.19
N ARG A 136 7.48 -6.91 0.86
CA ARG A 136 7.08 -5.78 0.00
C ARG A 136 5.59 -5.48 0.09
N ALA A 137 4.75 -6.47 0.35
CA ALA A 137 3.30 -6.31 0.49
C ALA A 137 2.83 -5.76 1.84
N TYR A 138 3.60 -5.93 2.92
CA TYR A 138 3.21 -5.45 4.26
C TYR A 138 4.08 -4.31 4.80
N LYS A 139 5.25 -4.09 4.20
CA LYS A 139 6.20 -3.05 4.60
C LYS A 139 6.71 -2.25 3.38
N ALA A 140 5.84 -2.00 2.42
CA ALA A 140 6.13 -1.03 1.35
C ALA A 140 6.51 0.33 1.96
N LYS A 141 7.47 1.02 1.33
CA LYS A 141 7.99 2.31 1.77
C LYS A 141 7.87 3.34 0.65
N TYR A 142 7.78 4.62 1.02
CA TYR A 142 7.78 5.76 0.09
C TYR A 142 8.93 5.71 -0.93
N GLU A 143 10.10 5.19 -0.54
CA GLU A 143 11.29 5.15 -1.39
C GLU A 143 11.30 4.05 -2.45
N ASN A 144 10.44 3.03 -2.36
CA ASN A 144 10.58 1.84 -3.22
C ASN A 144 9.26 1.15 -3.62
N PHE A 145 8.11 1.62 -3.17
CA PHE A 145 6.81 1.04 -3.53
C PHE A 145 6.58 1.02 -5.06
N PHE A 146 7.02 2.08 -5.74
CA PHE A 146 6.91 2.27 -7.19
C PHE A 146 7.73 1.27 -8.02
N ASN A 147 8.62 0.49 -7.40
CA ASN A 147 9.39 -0.57 -8.06
C ASN A 147 8.65 -1.92 -8.08
N GLN A 148 7.41 -1.97 -7.59
CA GLN A 148 6.65 -3.23 -7.51
C GLN A 148 5.86 -3.57 -8.80
N CYS A 149 5.74 -2.61 -9.73
CA CYS A 149 5.30 -2.85 -11.09
C CYS A 149 5.79 -1.74 -12.04
N ASP A 150 5.58 -1.95 -13.34
CA ASP A 150 5.80 -0.92 -14.35
C ASP A 150 4.76 0.19 -14.17
N ASN A 151 5.21 1.36 -13.73
CA ASN A 151 4.37 2.52 -13.49
C ASN A 151 4.67 3.64 -14.48
N ASN A 152 3.67 4.02 -15.28
CA ASN A 152 3.83 5.06 -16.29
C ASN A 152 2.87 6.25 -16.11
N ASP A 153 1.82 6.10 -15.28
CA ASP A 153 0.64 6.98 -15.33
C ASP A 153 0.43 7.83 -14.05
N GLY A 154 1.46 7.88 -13.20
CA GLY A 154 1.45 8.56 -11.91
C GLY A 154 1.09 7.64 -10.75
N LEU A 155 1.17 8.19 -9.55
CA LEU A 155 1.08 7.49 -8.28
C LEU A 155 0.14 8.24 -7.35
N MET A 156 -0.62 7.51 -6.54
CA MET A 156 -1.41 8.08 -5.45
C MET A 156 -0.96 7.50 -4.11
N PHE A 157 -1.11 8.31 -3.06
CA PHE A 157 -0.70 8.00 -1.71
C PHE A 157 -1.89 8.18 -0.78
N ILE A 158 -2.08 7.23 0.13
CA ILE A 158 -2.93 7.40 1.31
C ILE A 158 -2.02 7.26 2.52
N ASN A 159 -1.96 8.30 3.36
CA ASN A 159 -1.34 8.22 4.67
C ASN A 159 -2.44 8.30 5.73
N MET A 160 -2.52 7.30 6.61
CA MET A 160 -3.44 7.31 7.73
C MET A 160 -2.68 7.16 9.04
N LYS A 161 -3.15 7.83 10.09
CA LYS A 161 -2.52 7.83 11.41
C LYS A 161 -3.52 7.56 12.52
N THR A 162 -3.19 6.68 13.48
CA THR A 162 -4.00 6.51 14.70
C THR A 162 -3.71 7.55 15.76
N ALA A 163 -4.70 7.79 16.63
CA ALA A 163 -4.52 8.59 17.84
C ALA A 163 -3.66 7.86 18.90
N GLU A 164 -3.58 6.54 18.83
CA GLU A 164 -2.91 5.69 19.82
C GLU A 164 -1.57 5.15 19.33
N SER A 165 -0.69 4.74 20.25
CA SER A 165 0.50 3.97 19.88
C SER A 165 0.11 2.56 19.45
N ILE A 166 0.94 1.92 18.63
CA ILE A 166 0.62 0.61 18.05
C ILE A 166 0.26 -0.43 19.12
N GLU A 167 0.86 -0.38 20.30
CA GLU A 167 0.60 -1.32 21.40
C GLU A 167 -0.85 -1.28 21.89
N ASN A 168 -1.54 -0.14 21.75
CA ASN A 168 -2.88 0.08 22.26
C ASN A 168 -3.98 -0.09 21.19
N VAL A 169 -3.64 0.04 19.91
CA VAL A 169 -4.61 -0.11 18.81
C VAL A 169 -5.30 -1.47 18.85
N ASN A 170 -6.63 -1.46 18.85
CA ASN A 170 -7.46 -2.66 18.84
C ASN A 170 -7.44 -3.32 17.45
N SER A 171 -7.27 -4.65 17.40
CA SER A 171 -7.29 -5.41 16.15
C SER A 171 -8.67 -5.52 15.48
N SER A 172 -9.74 -5.17 16.18
CA SER A 172 -11.13 -5.28 15.69
C SER A 172 -11.71 -3.98 15.15
N TYR A 173 -11.05 -2.86 15.38
CA TYR A 173 -11.56 -1.54 14.99
C TYR A 173 -10.41 -0.63 14.58
N TRP A 174 -10.59 0.07 13.46
CA TRP A 174 -9.69 1.09 12.98
C TRP A 174 -10.31 2.45 13.22
N ASP A 175 -9.55 3.36 13.84
CA ASP A 175 -9.92 4.77 13.92
C ASP A 175 -8.74 5.62 13.47
N ALA A 176 -8.91 6.27 12.31
CA ALA A 176 -7.92 7.19 11.79
C ALA A 176 -8.14 8.56 12.44
N SER A 177 -7.14 9.03 13.18
CA SER A 177 -7.09 10.41 13.68
C SER A 177 -6.72 11.42 12.60
N GLU A 178 -6.06 10.97 11.54
CA GLU A 178 -5.66 11.77 10.40
C GLU A 178 -5.66 10.90 9.15
N ILE A 179 -6.18 11.45 8.05
CA ILE A 179 -6.11 10.85 6.72
C ILE A 179 -5.62 11.92 5.75
N LYS A 180 -4.56 11.60 5.00
CA LYS A 180 -4.01 12.49 3.97
C LYS A 180 -3.81 11.78 2.64
N PHE A 181 -4.20 12.43 1.56
CA PHE A 181 -3.98 11.96 0.19
C PHE A 181 -2.83 12.70 -0.48
N GLY A 182 -2.01 12.00 -1.24
CA GLY A 182 -0.88 12.58 -1.96
C GLY A 182 -0.81 12.08 -3.40
N PHE A 183 -0.02 12.78 -4.22
CA PHE A 183 0.17 12.44 -5.63
C PHE A 183 1.63 12.50 -6.03
N GLY A 184 2.00 11.65 -6.97
CA GLY A 184 3.32 11.59 -7.54
C GLY A 184 3.26 11.33 -9.03
N LEU A 185 4.29 11.76 -9.73
CA LEU A 185 4.47 11.55 -11.17
C LEU A 185 5.78 10.81 -11.39
N ILE A 186 5.82 9.98 -12.42
CA ILE A 186 7.00 9.19 -12.75
C ILE A 186 7.71 9.79 -13.95
N THR A 187 9.03 9.82 -13.85
CA THR A 187 9.92 10.26 -14.91
C THR A 187 10.80 9.10 -15.35
N GLY A 188 10.90 8.90 -16.67
CA GLY A 188 11.78 7.90 -17.27
C GLY A 188 11.17 6.50 -17.36
N ILE A 189 11.36 5.84 -18.51
CA ILE A 189 10.86 4.49 -18.78
C ILE A 189 11.86 3.42 -18.30
N MET A 190 13.16 3.67 -18.41
CA MET A 190 14.21 2.67 -18.11
C MET A 190 14.71 2.71 -16.66
N ASN A 191 14.60 3.86 -16.00
CA ASN A 191 14.97 4.06 -14.59
C ASN A 191 13.90 4.97 -13.97
N PRO A 192 12.69 4.45 -13.69
CA PRO A 192 11.60 5.27 -13.20
C PRO A 192 12.02 5.91 -11.87
N GLU A 193 11.90 7.23 -11.78
CA GLU A 193 11.91 7.95 -10.51
C GLU A 193 10.59 8.69 -10.36
N TRP A 194 9.99 8.58 -9.18
CA TRP A 194 8.82 9.40 -8.88
C TRP A 194 9.19 10.70 -8.19
N HIS A 195 8.45 11.75 -8.50
CA HIS A 195 8.52 13.04 -7.82
C HIS A 195 7.15 13.44 -7.29
N PRO A 196 7.09 14.11 -6.13
CA PRO A 196 5.84 14.65 -5.61
C PRO A 196 5.17 15.61 -6.60
N ALA A 197 3.84 15.61 -6.59
CA ALA A 197 3.02 16.48 -7.43
C ALA A 197 1.77 16.94 -6.66
N THR A 198 1.16 18.04 -7.09
CA THR A 198 -0.18 18.40 -6.61
C THR A 198 -1.24 17.54 -7.31
N PHE A 199 -2.45 17.51 -6.74
CA PHE A 199 -3.58 16.82 -7.36
C PHE A 199 -3.87 17.36 -8.77
N GLU A 200 -3.78 18.68 -8.97
CA GLU A 200 -3.98 19.29 -10.28
C GLU A 200 -2.90 18.89 -11.27
N GLN A 201 -1.63 18.86 -10.86
CA GLN A 201 -0.54 18.41 -11.73
C GLN A 201 -0.72 16.94 -12.17
N TYR A 202 -1.20 16.09 -11.25
CA TYR A 202 -1.57 14.71 -11.54
C TYR A 202 -2.77 14.61 -12.50
N ALA A 203 -3.85 15.36 -12.23
CA ALA A 203 -5.06 15.33 -13.02
C ALA A 203 -4.88 15.88 -14.45
N ARG A 204 -3.91 16.80 -14.64
CA ARG A 204 -3.63 17.43 -15.95
C ARG A 204 -2.59 16.69 -16.78
N GLN A 205 -2.10 15.52 -16.35
CA GLN A 205 -1.28 14.67 -17.21
C GLN A 205 -2.07 14.31 -18.47
N ASP A 206 -1.38 14.18 -19.61
CA ASP A 206 -2.01 13.86 -20.90
C ASP A 206 -2.88 12.60 -20.83
N ILE A 207 -2.50 11.62 -19.99
CA ILE A 207 -3.24 10.38 -19.81
C ILE A 207 -4.49 10.51 -18.91
N ASN A 208 -4.49 11.46 -17.98
CA ASN A 208 -5.56 11.62 -16.98
C ASN A 208 -6.58 12.70 -17.37
N ARG A 209 -6.17 13.69 -18.19
CA ARG A 209 -6.96 14.89 -18.44
C ARG A 209 -8.32 14.63 -19.11
N ASP A 210 -8.43 13.54 -19.86
CA ASP A 210 -9.66 13.20 -20.59
C ASP A 210 -10.70 12.55 -19.65
N ASP A 211 -10.24 11.92 -18.56
CA ASP A 211 -11.10 11.28 -17.56
C ASP A 211 -11.35 12.14 -16.32
N ILE A 212 -10.40 13.02 -15.96
CA ILE A 212 -10.47 13.88 -14.77
C ILE A 212 -10.81 15.31 -15.17
N SER A 213 -12.11 15.60 -15.25
CA SER A 213 -12.64 16.93 -15.57
C SER A 213 -12.48 17.94 -14.43
N ASP A 214 -12.59 19.24 -14.75
CA ASP A 214 -12.59 20.32 -13.75
C ASP A 214 -13.70 20.17 -12.72
N GLU A 215 -14.90 19.78 -13.17
CA GLU A 215 -16.05 19.48 -12.32
C GLU A 215 -15.74 18.30 -11.39
N PHE A 216 -15.08 17.25 -11.90
CA PHE A 216 -14.65 16.13 -11.05
C PHE A 216 -13.66 16.60 -9.99
N ILE A 217 -12.64 17.40 -10.35
CA ILE A 217 -11.64 17.92 -9.41
C ILE A 217 -12.30 18.72 -8.29
N GLU A 218 -13.25 19.59 -8.62
CA GLU A 218 -13.98 20.40 -7.64
C GLU A 218 -14.81 19.53 -6.70
N ASN A 219 -15.60 18.61 -7.25
CA ASN A 219 -16.44 17.70 -6.47
C ASN A 219 -15.61 16.76 -5.60
N TYR A 220 -14.50 16.25 -6.10
CA TYR A 220 -13.59 15.39 -5.35
C TYR A 220 -13.00 16.13 -4.15
N LYS A 221 -12.51 17.37 -4.34
CA LYS A 221 -12.02 18.21 -3.22
C LYS A 221 -13.11 18.49 -2.18
N LEU A 222 -14.36 18.71 -2.59
CA LEU A 222 -15.48 18.88 -1.68
C LEU A 222 -15.76 17.61 -0.86
N LEU A 223 -15.69 16.43 -1.49
CA LEU A 223 -15.82 15.15 -0.80
C LEU A 223 -14.69 14.96 0.22
N LEU A 224 -13.44 15.19 -0.15
CA LEU A 224 -12.31 15.08 0.78
C LEU A 224 -12.49 15.98 2.00
N LYS A 225 -12.91 17.24 1.78
CA LYS A 225 -13.20 18.17 2.88
C LYS A 225 -14.34 17.68 3.78
N LYS A 226 -15.40 17.09 3.20
CA LYS A 226 -16.53 16.53 3.97
C LYS A 226 -16.10 15.37 4.88
N TYR A 227 -15.15 14.56 4.43
CA TYR A 227 -14.62 13.41 5.18
C TYR A 227 -13.35 13.75 5.99
N GLU A 228 -13.01 15.04 6.13
CA GLU A 228 -11.82 15.50 6.86
C GLU A 228 -10.51 14.89 6.34
N ILE A 229 -10.46 14.60 5.04
CA ILE A 229 -9.27 14.10 4.34
C ILE A 229 -8.48 15.30 3.81
N GLU A 230 -7.23 15.43 4.26
CA GLU A 230 -6.34 16.50 3.81
C GLU A 230 -5.51 16.07 2.59
N MET A 231 -4.95 17.05 1.88
CA MET A 231 -3.98 16.78 0.82
C MET A 231 -2.56 16.98 1.35
N LEU A 232 -1.69 16.00 1.13
CA LEU A 232 -0.26 16.14 1.30
C LEU A 232 0.27 17.14 0.28
N SER A 233 1.05 18.10 0.77
CA SER A 233 1.86 18.96 -0.09
C SER A 233 3.02 18.19 -0.75
N PRO A 234 3.52 18.67 -1.89
CA PRO A 234 4.74 18.12 -2.50
C PRO A 234 5.93 18.05 -1.53
N ASP A 235 6.09 19.04 -0.65
CA ASP A 235 7.19 19.10 0.33
C ASP A 235 7.04 18.06 1.45
N GLU A 236 5.82 17.81 1.93
CA GLU A 236 5.54 16.74 2.90
C GLU A 236 5.85 15.36 2.28
N LEU A 237 5.41 15.11 1.05
CA LEU A 237 5.72 13.87 0.32
C LEU A 237 7.22 13.71 0.06
N TYR A 238 7.90 14.81 -0.29
CA TYR A 238 9.35 14.80 -0.48
C TYR A 238 10.07 14.43 0.82
N SER A 239 9.66 15.01 1.94
CA SER A 239 10.24 14.72 3.26
C SER A 239 10.07 13.25 3.63
N ARG A 240 8.86 12.70 3.45
CA ARG A 240 8.56 11.26 3.67
C ARG A 240 9.36 10.33 2.76
N LYS A 241 9.70 10.76 1.54
CA LYS A 241 10.61 10.04 0.63
C LYS A 241 12.06 10.03 1.15
N GLN A 242 12.49 11.09 1.86
CA GLN A 242 13.87 11.28 2.32
C GLN A 242 14.15 10.77 3.73
N ASP A 243 13.16 10.74 4.64
CA ASP A 243 13.31 10.30 6.03
C ASP A 243 13.86 8.86 6.16
N VAL A 244 13.80 8.07 5.08
CA VAL A 244 14.39 6.72 5.01
C VAL A 244 15.89 6.74 4.64
N LYS A 245 16.36 7.73 3.88
CA LYS A 245 17.77 7.82 3.44
C LYS A 245 18.73 8.27 4.55
N GLN A 246 18.26 8.98 5.56
CA GLN A 246 19.10 9.42 6.69
C GLN A 246 19.39 8.29 7.68
N LEU A 247 18.50 7.30 7.82
CA LEU A 247 18.70 6.13 8.70
C LEU A 247 19.74 5.12 8.17
N ILE A 248 20.25 5.29 6.95
CA ILE A 248 21.29 4.43 6.35
C ILE A 248 22.69 5.06 6.47
N LYS A 249 22.79 6.28 7.03
CA LYS A 249 24.07 7.01 7.17
C LYS A 249 24.59 7.13 8.61
N GLU A 250 23.94 6.50 9.57
CA GLU A 250 24.41 6.35 10.97
C GLU A 250 24.77 4.89 11.26
#